data_AF-A0A3M7SC89-F1
#
_entry.id   AF-A0A3M7SC89-F1
#
_cell.length_a   1.000
_cell.length_b   1.000
_cell.length_c   1.000
_cell.angle_alpha   90.00
_cell.angle_beta   90.00
_cell.angle_gamma   90.00
#
_symmetry.space_group_name_H-M   'P 1'
#
loop_
_entity.id
_entity.type
_entity.pdbx_description
1 polymer ?
#
loop_
_entity_poly.entity_id
_entity_poly.type
_entity_poly.pdbx_seq_one_letter_code
_entity_poly.pdbx_strand_id
1 'polypeptide(L)'
;MMSYADAVRRPPPTNSIELKRFNTNQTNALFRQMKGYDGNPMTVVRQFSCKQCYKSWWTRVRVFKQVSRCKKCYVKYDPIPTDLEFGCGYFECKLCDNSFLGKIQFGRSSKCFTCQKDCFPKYIINRVNDPNFRSGKKHSCQICHGRGRCPVYNEIMAYSEIHVPTGSTLMSLNLQGDLDERFIDDFDELDLPDIRESGDEDGSF
;
A
#
# COMPACT_ATOMS: atom_id res chain seq x y z
N MET A 1 32.42 59.66 -18.09
CA MET A 1 32.53 58.38 -18.81
C MET A 1 32.44 57.26 -17.79
N MET A 2 31.35 56.48 -17.84
CA MET A 2 31.13 55.32 -16.97
C MET A 2 32.03 54.16 -17.41
N SER A 3 32.75 53.52 -16.50
CA SER A 3 33.42 52.24 -16.73
C SER A 3 32.92 51.19 -15.74
N TYR A 4 32.31 50.15 -16.31
CA TYR A 4 31.79 48.93 -15.68
C TYR A 4 32.95 47.98 -15.34
N ALA A 5 33.14 47.65 -14.05
CA ALA A 5 33.92 46.53 -13.45
C ALA A 5 34.45 47.02 -12.08
N ASP A 6 34.33 46.38 -10.92
CA ASP A 6 34.06 45.01 -10.54
C ASP A 6 33.36 45.03 -9.17
N ALA A 7 32.14 44.52 -9.09
CA ALA A 7 31.50 44.22 -7.81
C ALA A 7 31.96 42.81 -7.37
N VAL A 8 32.69 42.78 -6.26
CA VAL A 8 33.17 41.59 -5.55
C VAL A 8 32.03 40.57 -5.39
N ARG A 9 32.07 39.52 -6.22
CA ARG A 9 31.17 38.36 -6.13
C ARG A 9 31.54 37.59 -4.86
N ARG A 10 30.76 37.74 -3.79
CA ARG A 10 30.76 36.74 -2.72
C ARG A 10 30.18 35.45 -3.31
N PRO A 11 30.89 34.30 -3.29
CA PRO A 11 30.27 33.05 -3.64
C PRO A 11 29.11 32.78 -2.67
N PRO A 12 27.96 32.29 -3.15
CA PRO A 12 26.88 31.89 -2.25
C PRO A 12 27.38 30.78 -1.32
N PRO A 13 26.94 30.74 -0.05
CA PRO A 13 27.35 29.70 0.87
C PRO A 13 26.98 28.33 0.28
N THR A 14 28.00 27.51 0.03
CA THR A 14 27.84 26.11 -0.33
C THR A 14 27.27 25.40 0.89
N ASN A 15 25.95 25.42 1.04
CA ASN A 15 25.25 24.45 1.85
C ASN A 15 25.51 23.11 1.18
N SER A 16 26.47 22.38 1.72
CA SER A 16 26.63 20.94 1.55
C SER A 16 25.32 20.30 1.97
N ILE A 17 24.39 20.21 1.02
CA ILE A 17 23.22 19.35 1.14
C ILE A 17 23.82 17.95 1.20
N GLU A 18 23.94 17.41 2.42
CA GLU A 18 24.06 15.98 2.63
C GLU A 18 22.89 15.34 1.87
N LEU A 19 23.18 14.92 0.65
CA LEU A 19 22.37 13.97 -0.09
C LEU A 19 22.45 12.69 0.74
N LYS A 20 21.55 12.57 1.72
CA LYS A 20 21.27 11.30 2.39
C LYS A 20 20.75 10.37 1.30
N ARG A 21 21.69 9.71 0.63
CA ARG A 21 21.44 8.51 -0.17
C ARG A 21 20.66 7.60 0.75
N PHE A 22 19.44 7.25 0.37
CA PHE A 22 18.77 6.11 1.01
C PHE A 22 19.70 4.93 0.78
N ASN A 23 20.31 4.44 1.87
CA ASN A 23 21.32 3.41 1.80
C ASN A 23 20.65 2.15 1.19
N THR A 24 21.34 1.48 0.28
CA THR A 24 20.84 0.35 -0.53
C THR A 24 20.28 -0.81 0.32
N ASN A 25 20.66 -0.86 1.60
CA ASN A 25 20.15 -1.80 2.58
C ASN A 25 18.73 -1.45 3.10
N GLN A 26 18.37 -0.17 3.16
CA GLN A 26 17.00 0.25 3.47
C GLN A 26 16.06 -0.05 2.30
N THR A 27 16.51 0.14 1.05
CA THR A 27 15.71 -0.25 -0.13
C THR A 27 15.41 -1.74 -0.14
N ASN A 28 16.35 -2.61 0.27
CA ASN A 28 16.12 -4.06 0.33
C ASN A 28 15.12 -4.51 1.42
N ALA A 29 15.12 -3.86 2.59
CA ALA A 29 14.10 -4.09 3.62
C ALA A 29 12.71 -3.57 3.19
N LEU A 30 12.68 -2.43 2.47
CA LEU A 30 11.47 -1.93 1.81
C LEU A 30 10.98 -2.93 0.75
N PHE A 31 11.87 -3.50 -0.08
CA PHE A 31 11.55 -4.52 -1.09
C PHE A 31 10.96 -5.80 -0.49
N ARG A 32 11.46 -6.28 0.66
CA ARG A 32 10.87 -7.42 1.39
C ARG A 32 9.47 -7.11 1.92
N GLN A 33 9.21 -5.88 2.36
CA GLN A 33 7.89 -5.42 2.79
C GLN A 33 6.94 -5.02 1.64
N MET A 34 7.46 -4.72 0.44
CA MET A 34 6.75 -4.02 -0.64
C MET A 34 5.65 -4.83 -1.35
N LYS A 35 5.66 -6.17 -1.23
CA LYS A 35 4.59 -7.00 -1.80
C LYS A 35 3.60 -7.56 -0.77
N GLY A 36 3.82 -7.32 0.53
CA GLY A 36 3.21 -8.17 1.56
C GLY A 36 3.44 -9.66 1.28
N TYR A 37 4.54 -9.99 0.60
CA TYR A 37 4.95 -11.36 0.35
C TYR A 37 5.60 -11.86 1.63
N ASP A 38 4.78 -12.51 2.45
CA ASP A 38 5.16 -13.28 3.63
C ASP A 38 5.81 -14.63 3.26
N GLY A 39 6.12 -14.85 1.99
CA GLY A 39 6.56 -16.13 1.46
C GLY A 39 5.43 -16.99 0.90
N ASN A 40 4.17 -16.59 1.05
CA ASN A 40 3.03 -17.37 0.57
C ASN A 40 2.65 -16.99 -0.88
N PRO A 41 2.93 -17.86 -1.88
CA PRO A 41 2.62 -17.59 -3.28
C PRO A 41 1.11 -17.56 -3.59
N MET A 42 0.26 -18.03 -2.67
CA MET A 42 -1.19 -18.10 -2.86
C MET A 42 -1.93 -16.82 -2.46
N THR A 43 -1.21 -15.82 -1.95
CA THR A 43 -1.81 -14.56 -1.49
C THR A 43 -1.18 -13.34 -2.14
N VAL A 44 -1.96 -12.27 -2.25
CA VAL A 44 -1.56 -10.99 -2.82
C VAL A 44 -2.16 -9.85 -1.99
N VAL A 45 -1.40 -8.78 -1.80
CA VAL A 45 -1.92 -7.56 -1.20
C VAL A 45 -2.55 -6.69 -2.28
N ARG A 46 -3.80 -6.29 -2.07
CA ARG A 46 -4.57 -5.44 -2.98
C ARG A 46 -5.21 -4.28 -2.25
N GLN A 47 -5.41 -3.17 -2.97
CA GLN A 47 -6.17 -2.04 -2.45
C GLN A 47 -7.66 -2.19 -2.76
N PHE A 48 -8.50 -1.82 -1.80
CA PHE A 48 -9.94 -1.76 -1.92
C PHE A 48 -10.45 -0.41 -1.43
N SER A 49 -11.63 -0.01 -1.92
CA SER A 49 -12.26 1.22 -1.45
C SER A 49 -13.77 1.19 -1.60
N CYS A 50 -14.46 1.67 -0.57
CA CYS A 50 -15.91 1.68 -0.52
C CYS A 50 -16.45 3.07 -0.85
N LYS A 51 -17.26 3.16 -1.90
CA LYS A 51 -17.92 4.40 -2.32
C LYS A 51 -18.91 4.92 -1.29
N GLN A 52 -19.70 4.04 -0.69
CA GLN A 52 -20.72 4.42 0.30
C GLN A 52 -20.10 4.92 1.62
N CYS A 53 -18.98 4.31 2.03
CA CYS A 53 -18.37 4.59 3.33
C CYS A 53 -17.20 5.59 3.25
N TYR A 54 -16.78 5.98 2.05
CA TYR A 54 -15.61 6.83 1.81
C TYR A 54 -14.37 6.36 2.59
N LYS A 55 -14.09 5.05 2.55
CA LYS A 55 -12.90 4.45 3.15
C LYS A 55 -12.15 3.59 2.14
N SER A 56 -10.83 3.68 2.13
CA SER A 56 -9.93 2.77 1.42
C SER A 56 -9.12 1.95 2.41
N TRP A 57 -8.81 0.71 2.06
CA TRP A 57 -7.96 -0.16 2.86
C TRP A 57 -7.10 -1.03 1.94
N TRP A 58 -6.00 -1.52 2.48
CA TRP A 58 -5.19 -2.55 1.86
C TRP A 58 -5.36 -3.81 2.67
N THR A 59 -5.54 -4.94 1.99
CA THR A 59 -5.59 -6.24 2.66
C THR A 59 -4.95 -7.31 1.80
N ARG A 60 -4.49 -8.37 2.46
CA ARG A 60 -4.08 -9.59 1.80
C ARG A 60 -5.32 -10.39 1.41
N VAL A 61 -5.33 -10.93 0.20
CA VAL A 61 -6.40 -11.76 -0.37
C VAL A 61 -5.78 -12.95 -1.10
N ARG A 62 -6.57 -13.99 -1.37
CA ARG A 62 -6.11 -15.13 -2.18
C ARG A 62 -6.00 -14.70 -3.64
N VAL A 63 -4.96 -15.17 -4.34
CA VAL A 63 -4.70 -14.81 -5.75
C VAL A 63 -5.89 -15.13 -6.66
N PHE A 64 -6.59 -16.24 -6.41
CA PHE A 64 -7.72 -16.72 -7.20
C PHE A 64 -9.09 -16.16 -6.77
N LYS A 65 -9.19 -15.49 -5.62
CA LYS A 65 -10.43 -14.88 -5.10
C LYS A 65 -10.07 -13.56 -4.42
N GLN A 66 -9.73 -12.57 -5.25
CA GLN A 66 -9.32 -11.26 -4.78
C GLN A 66 -10.55 -10.44 -4.38
N VAL A 67 -11.18 -10.79 -3.27
CA VAL A 67 -12.41 -10.12 -2.80
C VAL A 67 -12.20 -9.69 -1.36
N SER A 68 -12.66 -8.49 -1.01
CA SER A 68 -12.63 -8.01 0.36
C SER A 68 -13.94 -7.34 0.74
N ARG A 69 -14.33 -7.48 2.01
CA ARG A 69 -15.54 -6.89 2.58
C ARG A 69 -15.23 -5.56 3.24
N CYS A 70 -16.05 -4.54 2.99
CA CYS A 70 -15.97 -3.29 3.74
C CYS A 70 -16.41 -3.52 5.19
N LYS A 71 -15.57 -3.17 6.17
CA LYS A 71 -15.85 -3.35 7.61
C LYS A 71 -17.05 -2.53 8.15
N LYS A 72 -17.60 -1.59 7.37
CA LYS A 72 -18.72 -0.72 7.80
C LYS A 72 -20.06 -1.10 7.15
N CYS A 73 -20.11 -1.27 5.83
CA CYS A 73 -21.34 -1.62 5.11
C CYS A 73 -21.45 -3.12 4.78
N TYR A 74 -20.42 -3.91 5.07
CA TYR A 74 -20.36 -5.35 4.82
C TYR A 74 -20.52 -5.80 3.35
N VAL A 75 -20.58 -4.85 2.39
CA VAL A 75 -20.54 -5.14 0.95
C VAL A 75 -19.16 -5.68 0.56
N LYS A 76 -19.16 -6.71 -0.31
CA LYS A 76 -17.96 -7.30 -0.91
C LYS A 76 -17.58 -6.51 -2.17
N TYR A 77 -16.29 -6.31 -2.36
CA TYR A 77 -15.73 -5.50 -3.43
C TYR A 77 -14.59 -6.23 -4.14
N ASP A 78 -14.47 -5.95 -5.44
CA ASP A 78 -13.30 -6.28 -6.25
C ASP A 78 -12.17 -5.27 -5.97
N PRO A 79 -10.89 -5.62 -6.21
CA PRO A 79 -9.78 -4.73 -5.92
C PRO A 79 -9.80 -3.55 -6.88
N ILE A 80 -9.27 -2.42 -6.43
CA ILE A 80 -8.98 -1.30 -7.31
C ILE A 80 -8.00 -1.81 -8.39
N PRO A 81 -8.20 -1.47 -9.68
CA PRO A 81 -7.23 -1.77 -10.73
C PRO A 81 -5.83 -1.25 -10.38
N THR A 82 -4.78 -2.01 -10.68
CA THR A 82 -3.40 -1.69 -10.25
C THR A 82 -2.92 -0.32 -10.73
N ASP A 83 -3.34 0.10 -11.92
CA ASP A 83 -3.05 1.41 -12.50
C ASP A 83 -3.75 2.57 -11.77
N LEU A 84 -4.82 2.27 -11.06
CA LEU A 84 -5.62 3.22 -10.27
C LEU A 84 -5.33 3.19 -8.78
N GLU A 85 -4.52 2.23 -8.30
CA GLU A 85 -4.07 2.16 -6.92
C GLU A 85 -3.35 3.45 -6.51
N PHE A 86 -3.53 3.85 -5.25
CA PHE A 86 -3.03 5.11 -4.73
C PHE A 86 -2.53 4.97 -3.30
N GLY A 87 -1.49 5.72 -2.96
CA GLY A 87 -0.83 5.58 -1.67
C GLY A 87 0.56 6.18 -1.69
N CYS A 88 1.51 5.54 -1.02
CA CYS A 88 2.91 5.93 -1.06
C CYS A 88 3.60 5.19 -2.22
N GLY A 89 3.97 5.89 -3.29
CA GLY A 89 4.72 5.33 -4.39
C GLY A 89 6.22 5.36 -4.13
N TYR A 90 6.90 4.30 -4.59
CA TYR A 90 8.34 4.25 -4.68
C TYR A 90 8.81 4.55 -6.09
N PHE A 91 9.78 5.45 -6.20
CA PHE A 91 10.28 5.99 -7.46
C PHE A 91 11.78 5.72 -7.57
N GLU A 92 12.21 5.37 -8.77
CA GLU A 92 13.62 5.29 -9.16
C GLU A 92 13.81 6.24 -10.34
N CYS A 93 14.61 7.29 -10.14
CA CYS A 93 14.89 8.25 -11.19
C CYS A 93 15.99 7.73 -12.12
N LYS A 94 15.66 7.40 -13.36
CA LYS A 94 16.60 6.88 -14.37
C LYS A 94 17.68 7.87 -14.84
N LEU A 95 17.58 9.15 -14.44
CA LEU A 95 18.53 10.19 -14.87
C LEU A 95 19.62 10.47 -13.83
N CYS A 96 19.32 10.34 -12.54
CA CYS A 96 20.24 10.69 -11.46
C CYS A 96 20.36 9.60 -10.39
N ASP A 97 19.81 8.42 -10.68
CA ASP A 97 19.75 7.23 -9.82
C ASP A 97 19.22 7.50 -8.41
N ASN A 98 18.49 8.59 -8.24
CA ASN A 98 17.87 8.95 -6.98
C ASN A 98 16.61 8.10 -6.78
N SER A 99 16.56 7.38 -5.66
CA SER A 99 15.36 6.70 -5.19
C SER A 99 14.63 7.58 -4.17
N PHE A 100 13.31 7.65 -4.28
CA PHE A 100 12.51 8.44 -3.35
C PHE A 100 11.11 7.88 -3.19
N LEU A 101 10.45 8.31 -2.13
CA LEU A 101 9.07 7.97 -1.82
C LEU A 101 8.21 9.23 -1.89
N GLY A 102 6.97 9.07 -2.31
CA GLY A 102 6.02 10.17 -2.38
C GLY A 102 4.59 9.67 -2.53
N LYS A 103 3.62 10.40 -2.00
CA LYS A 103 2.21 10.06 -2.24
C LYS A 103 1.90 10.20 -3.73
N ILE A 104 1.24 9.20 -4.32
CA ILE A 104 0.93 9.20 -5.75
C ILE A 104 -0.21 8.20 -6.03
N GLN A 105 -0.85 8.36 -7.18
CA GLN A 105 -1.65 7.31 -7.82
C GLN A 105 -0.78 6.62 -8.89
N PHE A 106 -0.80 5.29 -8.99
CA PHE A 106 0.18 4.52 -9.78
C PHE A 106 0.34 5.02 -11.23
N GLY A 107 -0.76 5.28 -11.94
CA GLY A 107 -0.75 5.82 -13.30
C GLY A 107 -0.28 7.28 -13.46
N ARG A 108 0.29 7.92 -12.44
CA ARG A 108 0.68 9.34 -12.44
C ARG A 108 2.16 9.53 -12.15
N SER A 109 2.76 10.57 -12.75
CA SER A 109 4.16 10.91 -12.49
C SER A 109 4.34 11.81 -11.27
N SER A 110 5.54 11.76 -10.67
CA SER A 110 6.04 12.73 -9.70
C SER A 110 7.39 13.26 -10.15
N LYS A 111 7.65 14.54 -9.87
CA LYS A 111 8.95 15.15 -10.17
C LYS A 111 10.02 14.59 -9.24
N CYS A 112 11.18 14.23 -9.79
CA CYS A 112 12.34 13.87 -8.99
C CYS A 112 12.83 15.08 -8.18
N PHE A 113 13.07 14.89 -6.88
CA PHE A 113 13.53 15.98 -6.01
C PHE A 113 14.93 16.52 -6.34
N THR A 114 15.73 15.78 -7.10
CA THR A 114 17.10 16.18 -7.46
C THR A 114 17.14 16.82 -8.85
N CYS A 115 16.69 16.10 -9.89
CA CYS A 115 16.81 16.55 -11.28
C CYS A 115 15.49 17.05 -11.91
N GLN A 116 14.38 17.04 -11.18
CA GLN A 116 13.05 17.49 -11.66
C GLN A 116 12.47 16.70 -12.86
N LYS A 117 13.10 15.60 -13.29
CA LYS A 117 12.56 14.69 -14.30
C LYS A 117 11.27 14.03 -13.78
N ASP A 118 10.28 13.85 -14.65
CA ASP A 118 9.09 13.06 -14.35
C ASP A 118 9.46 11.59 -14.15
N CYS A 119 9.07 11.05 -13.00
CA CYS A 119 9.29 9.67 -12.61
C CYS A 119 7.94 9.01 -12.32
N PHE A 120 7.74 7.81 -12.86
CA PHE A 120 6.58 6.99 -12.54
C PHE A 120 6.90 6.07 -11.35
N PRO A 121 5.91 5.77 -10.49
CA PRO A 121 6.13 4.85 -9.40
C PRO A 121 6.36 3.44 -9.94
N LYS A 122 7.31 2.73 -9.35
CA LYS A 122 7.55 1.31 -9.63
C LYS A 122 6.52 0.43 -8.93
N TYR A 123 6.11 0.82 -7.72
CA TYR A 123 5.10 0.16 -6.90
C TYR A 123 4.38 1.19 -6.02
N ILE A 124 3.10 0.93 -5.68
CA ILE A 124 2.43 1.58 -4.55
C ILE A 124 2.61 0.68 -3.32
N ILE A 125 3.13 1.28 -2.25
CA ILE A 125 3.37 0.58 -1.01
C ILE A 125 2.16 0.74 -0.09
N ASN A 126 1.65 -0.40 0.39
CA ASN A 126 0.77 -0.46 1.55
C ASN A 126 1.58 -0.14 2.82
N ARG A 127 1.75 1.14 3.14
CA ARG A 127 2.18 1.57 4.48
C ARG A 127 1.14 2.49 5.06
N VAL A 128 0.27 1.86 5.84
CA VAL A 128 -0.51 2.54 6.86
C VAL A 128 0.50 3.14 7.86
N ASN A 129 0.75 4.43 7.73
CA ASN A 129 1.30 5.27 8.81
C ASN A 129 2.71 4.92 9.35
N ASP A 130 3.71 4.67 8.50
CA ASP A 130 5.09 4.69 9.01
C ASP A 130 5.56 6.16 9.14
N PRO A 131 5.74 6.68 10.37
CA PRO A 131 6.05 8.08 10.63
C PRO A 131 7.41 8.50 10.08
N ASN A 132 8.29 7.54 9.75
CA ASN A 132 9.61 7.80 9.20
C ASN A 132 9.58 8.26 7.73
N PHE A 133 8.42 8.24 7.06
CA PHE A 133 8.28 8.71 5.67
C PHE A 133 7.84 10.16 5.52
N ARG A 134 7.84 10.94 6.60
CA ARG A 134 7.63 12.39 6.50
C ARG A 134 8.85 13.04 5.86
N SER A 135 8.82 13.17 4.54
CA SER A 135 9.78 14.03 3.84
C SER A 135 9.39 15.49 4.06
N GLY A 136 10.34 16.33 4.47
CA GLY A 136 10.17 17.78 4.46
C GLY A 136 10.17 18.38 3.04
N LYS A 137 10.42 17.56 2.00
CA LYS A 137 10.42 18.01 0.61
C LYS A 137 9.00 18.23 0.11
N LYS A 138 8.81 19.31 -0.65
CA LYS A 138 7.52 19.64 -1.26
C LYS A 138 7.09 18.51 -2.21
N HIS A 139 5.89 17.99 -1.97
CA HIS A 139 5.27 17.00 -2.85
C HIS A 139 4.87 17.64 -4.18
N SER A 140 5.25 17.05 -5.31
CA SER A 140 4.92 17.54 -6.65
C SER A 140 4.58 16.39 -7.59
N CYS A 141 3.35 15.88 -7.49
CA CYS A 141 2.80 14.96 -8.48
C CYS A 141 2.15 15.67 -9.67
N GLN A 142 1.84 14.90 -10.70
CA GLN A 142 1.09 15.33 -11.88
C GLN A 142 -0.30 15.92 -11.55
N ILE A 143 -0.90 15.61 -10.39
CA ILE A 143 -2.23 16.12 -10.03
C ILE A 143 -2.12 17.52 -9.40
N CYS A 144 -1.23 17.70 -8.43
CA CYS A 144 -1.13 18.98 -7.71
C CYS A 144 -0.08 19.93 -8.29
N HIS A 145 0.89 19.44 -9.07
CA HIS A 145 2.04 20.20 -9.58
C HIS A 145 2.76 21.03 -8.49
N GLY A 146 2.80 20.54 -7.25
CA GLY A 146 3.41 21.25 -6.13
C GLY A 146 2.56 22.34 -5.48
N ARG A 147 1.27 22.44 -5.84
CA ARG A 147 0.36 23.47 -5.35
C ARG A 147 -0.65 22.92 -4.35
N GLY A 148 -0.83 23.66 -3.25
CA GLY A 148 -1.90 23.41 -2.27
C GLY A 148 -1.87 22.02 -1.64
N ARG A 149 -3.06 21.57 -1.22
CA ARG A 149 -3.28 20.23 -0.66
C ARG A 149 -3.51 19.26 -1.80
N CYS A 150 -2.61 18.29 -1.99
CA CYS A 150 -2.78 17.31 -3.07
C CYS A 150 -3.97 16.37 -2.78
N PRO A 151 -4.88 16.13 -3.76
CA PRO A 151 -6.02 15.21 -3.60
C PRO A 151 -5.62 13.81 -3.13
N VAL A 152 -4.48 13.30 -3.60
CA VAL A 152 -3.94 11.98 -3.20
C VAL A 152 -3.70 11.85 -1.68
N TYR A 153 -3.58 12.97 -0.96
CA TYR A 153 -3.42 12.95 0.51
C TYR A 153 -4.75 12.92 1.27
N ASN A 154 -5.84 13.41 0.69
CA ASN A 154 -7.05 13.75 1.45
C ASN A 154 -8.31 13.09 0.90
N GLU A 155 -8.24 12.54 -0.31
CA GLU A 155 -9.40 12.02 -1.03
C GLU A 155 -9.14 10.59 -1.49
N ILE A 156 -10.23 9.86 -1.73
CA ILE A 156 -10.19 8.54 -2.35
C ILE A 156 -10.14 8.75 -3.86
N MET A 157 -9.04 8.35 -4.48
CA MET A 157 -8.76 8.60 -5.90
C MET A 157 -9.54 7.67 -6.83
N ALA A 158 -9.88 6.46 -6.37
CA ALA A 158 -10.57 5.44 -7.12
C ALA A 158 -11.43 4.61 -6.17
N TYR A 159 -12.59 4.16 -6.64
CA TYR A 159 -13.51 3.29 -5.90
C TYR A 159 -13.45 1.87 -6.43
N SER A 160 -13.57 0.88 -5.54
CA SER A 160 -13.76 -0.51 -5.95
C SER A 160 -15.15 -0.73 -6.53
N GLU A 161 -15.25 -1.68 -7.46
CA GLU A 161 -16.53 -2.19 -7.96
C GLU A 161 -17.13 -3.19 -6.96
N ILE A 162 -18.46 -3.22 -6.87
CA ILE A 162 -19.17 -4.19 -6.04
C ILE A 162 -18.95 -5.57 -6.66
N HIS A 163 -18.47 -6.50 -5.85
CA HIS A 163 -18.22 -7.86 -6.31
C HIS A 163 -19.53 -8.56 -6.63
N VAL A 164 -19.68 -9.00 -7.88
CA VAL A 164 -20.78 -9.87 -8.31
C VAL A 164 -20.24 -11.31 -8.38
N PRO A 165 -20.72 -12.23 -7.54
CA PRO A 165 -20.27 -13.62 -7.60
C PRO A 165 -20.63 -14.25 -8.95
N THR A 166 -19.64 -14.62 -9.75
CA THR A 166 -19.84 -15.30 -11.04
C THR A 166 -20.14 -16.80 -10.88
N GLY A 167 -20.80 -17.20 -9.79
CA GLY A 167 -20.99 -18.60 -9.43
C GLY A 167 -21.86 -19.35 -10.43
N SER A 168 -21.25 -20.21 -11.25
CA SER A 168 -21.89 -21.46 -11.65
C SER A 168 -22.01 -22.32 -10.39
N THR A 169 -23.21 -22.44 -9.83
CA THR A 169 -23.52 -23.46 -8.83
C THR A 169 -23.42 -24.83 -9.49
N LEU A 170 -22.24 -25.45 -9.49
CA LEU A 170 -22.18 -26.91 -9.59
C LEU A 170 -22.49 -27.46 -8.20
N MET A 171 -23.72 -27.95 -8.12
CA MET A 171 -24.32 -28.71 -7.05
C MET A 171 -23.39 -29.87 -6.64
N SER A 172 -22.68 -29.75 -5.53
CA SER A 172 -22.23 -30.93 -4.80
C SER A 172 -23.41 -31.40 -3.95
N LEU A 173 -24.32 -32.16 -4.56
CA LEU A 173 -25.29 -32.99 -3.82
C LEU A 173 -24.51 -34.07 -3.08
N ASN A 174 -23.99 -33.75 -1.90
CA ASN A 174 -23.68 -34.76 -0.89
C ASN A 174 -24.94 -34.97 -0.05
N LEU A 175 -25.69 -36.01 -0.44
CA LEU A 175 -26.84 -36.51 0.29
C LEU A 175 -26.36 -37.25 1.54
N GLN A 176 -26.17 -36.55 2.67
CA GLN A 176 -26.47 -37.06 4.02
C GLN A 176 -26.08 -36.05 5.10
N GLY A 177 -27.04 -35.72 5.96
CA GLY A 177 -26.79 -35.24 7.32
C GLY A 177 -27.06 -33.75 7.55
N ASP A 178 -28.29 -33.46 7.98
CA ASP A 178 -28.73 -32.42 8.91
C ASP A 178 -27.87 -31.14 9.07
N LEU A 179 -28.36 -30.10 8.42
CA LEU A 179 -28.35 -28.68 8.78
C LEU A 179 -27.39 -28.22 9.89
N ASP A 180 -26.30 -27.59 9.48
CA ASP A 180 -25.85 -26.33 10.09
C ASP A 180 -25.13 -25.48 9.03
N GLU A 181 -25.90 -24.69 8.26
CA GLU A 181 -25.41 -23.75 7.22
C GLU A 181 -24.78 -22.49 7.84
N ARG A 182 -23.77 -22.65 8.70
CA ARG A 182 -22.89 -21.56 9.11
C ARG A 182 -21.60 -21.62 8.31
N PHE A 183 -21.67 -21.03 7.13
CA PHE A 183 -20.61 -20.21 6.51
C PHE A 183 -19.23 -20.28 7.20
N ILE A 184 -18.40 -21.26 6.83
CA ILE A 184 -16.96 -21.19 7.11
C ILE A 184 -16.33 -20.30 6.03
N ASP A 185 -16.50 -19.00 6.19
CA ASP A 185 -15.86 -17.97 5.35
C ASP A 185 -15.37 -16.82 6.27
N ASP A 186 -14.87 -17.16 7.47
CA ASP A 186 -14.13 -16.27 8.39
C ASP A 186 -13.08 -17.15 9.14
N PHE A 187 -11.80 -17.12 8.70
CA PHE A 187 -10.65 -17.65 9.45
C PHE A 187 -9.88 -16.49 10.09
N ASP A 188 -10.60 -15.65 10.81
CA ASP A 188 -10.04 -14.79 11.84
C ASP A 188 -10.94 -15.03 13.06
N GLU A 189 -10.36 -15.41 14.20
CA GLU A 189 -10.99 -15.62 15.53
C GLU A 189 -11.38 -17.07 15.91
N LEU A 190 -10.37 -17.91 16.12
CA LEU A 190 -10.44 -19.01 17.10
C LEU A 190 -9.19 -18.94 17.99
N ASP A 191 -9.26 -18.15 19.06
CA ASP A 191 -8.40 -18.33 20.23
C ASP A 191 -8.77 -19.66 20.87
N LEU A 192 -8.00 -20.71 20.57
CA LEU A 192 -8.09 -22.00 21.25
C LEU A 192 -7.59 -21.83 22.70
N PRO A 193 -8.40 -22.10 23.74
CA PRO A 193 -7.89 -22.13 25.10
C PRO A 193 -6.93 -23.31 25.28
N ASP A 194 -5.83 -23.03 25.96
CA ASP A 194 -4.74 -23.95 26.29
C ASP A 194 -5.30 -25.18 27.04
N ILE A 195 -5.34 -26.34 26.39
CA ILE A 195 -5.72 -27.59 27.05
C ILE A 195 -4.55 -28.00 27.93
N ARG A 196 -4.64 -27.70 29.23
CA ARG A 196 -3.81 -28.36 30.24
C ARG A 196 -4.19 -29.83 30.28
N GLU A 197 -3.28 -30.70 29.85
CA GLU A 197 -3.32 -32.13 30.16
C GLU A 197 -3.30 -32.31 31.68
N SER A 198 -4.45 -32.65 32.27
CA SER A 198 -4.54 -33.14 33.64
C SER A 198 -4.20 -34.63 33.63
N GLY A 199 -3.05 -34.97 34.23
CA GLY A 199 -2.57 -36.33 34.40
C GLY A 199 -3.50 -37.16 35.29
N ASP A 200 -3.48 -38.46 35.00
CA ASP A 200 -4.37 -39.50 35.51
C ASP A 200 -4.29 -39.70 37.03
N GLU A 201 -5.46 -39.76 37.68
CA GLU A 201 -5.63 -40.30 39.03
C GLU A 201 -5.97 -41.80 38.94
N ASP A 202 -4.94 -42.64 39.05
CA ASP A 202 -5.11 -44.07 39.24
C ASP A 202 -5.29 -44.37 40.73
N GLY A 203 -6.55 -44.45 41.16
CA GLY A 203 -6.92 -45.05 42.44
C GLY A 203 -6.97 -46.57 42.33
N SER A 204 -6.16 -47.27 43.11
CA SER A 204 -6.38 -48.70 43.39
C SER A 204 -6.06 -49.03 44.85
N PHE A 205 -7.15 -49.34 45.58
CA PHE A 205 -7.33 -50.23 46.75
C PHE A 205 -6.31 -50.23 47.90
#